data_AF-A0A935LUL3-F1
#
_entry.id   AF-A0A935LUL3-F1
#
_cell.length_a   1.000
_cell.length_b   1.000
_cell.length_c   1.000
_cell.angle_alpha   90.00
_cell.angle_beta   90.00
_cell.angle_gamma   90.00
#
_symmetry.space_group_name_H-M   'P 1'
#
loop_
_entity.id
_entity.type
_entity.pdbx_description
1 polymer ?
#
loop_
_entity_poly.entity_id
_entity_poly.type
_entity_poly.pdbx_seq_one_letter_code
_entity_poly.pdbx_strand_id
1 'polypeptide(L)' 'MKSFKQIYKIKASVNKVFDALTNPVTIEKWSGSPAEMDNKKGSNFNLWNGFITGTNIEVIQNKKLVQNWYGGN' A
#
# COMPACT_ATOMS: atom_id res chain seq x y z
N MET A 1 18.74 12.55 2.15
CA MET A 1 17.70 11.94 3.02
C MET A 1 18.26 10.64 3.59
N LYS A 2 18.02 10.32 4.86
CA LYS A 2 18.45 9.03 5.43
C LYS A 2 17.50 7.93 4.97
N SER A 3 18.05 6.79 4.55
CA SER A 3 17.24 5.60 4.27
C SER A 3 16.97 4.83 5.55
N PHE A 4 15.77 4.25 5.64
CA PHE A 4 15.38 3.37 6.73
C PHE A 4 14.90 2.04 6.13
N LYS A 5 15.31 0.92 6.72
CA LYS A 5 15.03 -0.42 6.21
C LYS A 5 14.59 -1.33 7.34
N GLN A 6 13.45 -1.98 7.15
CA GLN A 6 12.92 -3.00 8.06
C GLN A 6 12.64 -4.29 7.29
N ILE A 7 12.74 -5.43 7.97
CA ILE A 7 12.43 -6.75 7.42
C ILE A 7 11.57 -7.48 8.45
N TYR A 8 10.44 -8.01 7.99
CA TYR A 8 9.47 -8.72 8.82
C TYR A 8 9.17 -10.09 8.23
N LYS A 9 8.96 -11.10 9.10
CA LYS A 9 8.46 -12.41 8.71
C LYS A 9 6.97 -12.50 9.05
N ILE A 10 6.14 -12.57 8.03
CA ILE A 10 4.68 -12.66 8.18
C ILE A 10 4.25 -14.11 7.92
N LYS A 11 3.47 -14.71 8.84
CA LYS A 11 2.94 -16.07 8.70
C LYS A 11 1.69 -16.08 7.80
N ALA A 12 1.85 -15.65 6.54
CA ALA A 12 0.82 -15.62 5.53
C ALA A 12 1.40 -15.91 4.14
N SER A 13 0.56 -16.26 3.17
CA SER A 13 0.99 -16.39 1.78
C SER A 13 1.31 -15.02 1.18
N VAL A 14 2.21 -14.99 0.19
CA VAL A 14 2.61 -13.75 -0.48
C VAL A 14 1.40 -13.03 -1.10
N ASN A 15 0.45 -13.77 -1.67
CA ASN A 15 -0.76 -13.20 -2.25
C ASN A 15 -1.62 -12.48 -1.19
N LYS A 16 -1.73 -13.02 0.03
CA LYS A 16 -2.47 -12.35 1.11
C LYS A 16 -1.77 -11.08 1.59
N VAL A 17 -0.44 -11.10 1.68
CA VAL A 17 0.33 -9.89 2.04
C VAL A 17 0.18 -8.82 0.97
N PHE A 18 0.26 -9.22 -0.30
CA PHE A 18 0.11 -8.29 -1.42
C PHE A 18 -1.31 -7.70 -1.47
N ASP A 19 -2.34 -8.55 -1.37
CA ASP A 19 -3.75 -8.12 -1.31
C ASP A 19 -3.99 -7.13 -0.15
N ALA A 20 -3.42 -7.39 1.03
CA ALA A 20 -3.54 -6.48 2.16
C ALA A 20 -2.97 -5.08 1.91
N LEU A 21 -2.07 -4.92 0.93
CA LEU A 21 -1.45 -3.64 0.58
C LEU A 21 -2.05 -2.98 -0.66
N THR A 22 -2.80 -3.71 -1.48
CA THR A 22 -3.32 -3.21 -2.77
C THR A 22 -4.83 -3.31 -2.96
N ASN A 23 -5.54 -4.06 -2.11
CA ASN A 23 -6.98 -4.23 -2.21
C ASN A 23 -7.69 -3.27 -1.25
N PRO A 24 -8.49 -2.31 -1.74
CA PRO A 24 -9.15 -1.32 -0.90
C PRO A 24 -10.04 -1.96 0.18
N VAL A 25 -10.75 -3.05 -0.14
CA VAL A 25 -11.62 -3.74 0.83
C VAL A 25 -10.82 -4.39 1.96
N THR A 26 -9.63 -4.91 1.66
CA THR A 26 -8.74 -5.48 2.69
C THR A 26 -8.07 -4.37 3.50
N ILE A 27 -7.73 -3.25 2.85
CA ILE A 27 -7.16 -2.07 3.49
C ILE A 27 -8.11 -1.47 4.50
N GLU A 28 -9.36 -1.24 4.12
CA GLU A 28 -10.41 -0.71 5.02
C GLU A 28 -10.53 -1.51 6.31
N LYS A 29 -10.39 -2.84 6.24
CA LYS A 29 -10.48 -3.72 7.42
C LYS A 29 -9.36 -3.49 8.43
N TRP A 30 -8.13 -3.23 7.99
CA TRP A 30 -7.01 -3.03 8.90
C TRP A 30 -6.75 -1.55 9.21
N SER A 31 -7.12 -0.63 8.31
CA SER A 31 -6.96 0.81 8.50
C SER A 31 -8.08 1.41 9.37
N GLY A 32 -9.26 0.80 9.38
CA GLY A 32 -10.46 1.31 10.04
C GLY A 32 -11.10 2.52 9.35
N SER A 33 -10.72 2.83 8.11
CA SER A 33 -11.17 3.99 7.34
C SER A 33 -11.33 3.63 5.87
N PRO A 34 -12.22 4.32 5.10
CA PRO A 34 -12.29 4.17 3.65
C PRO A 34 -10.92 4.27 2.98
N ALA A 35 -10.72 3.45 1.95
CA ALA A 35 -9.45 3.39 1.22
C ALA A 35 -9.68 3.38 -0.29
N GLU A 36 -8.92 4.19 -1.01
CA GLU A 36 -8.84 4.18 -2.46
C GLU A 36 -7.49 3.59 -2.88
N MET A 37 -7.52 2.50 -3.65
CA MET A 37 -6.31 1.79 -4.10
C MET A 37 -6.59 0.98 -5.37
N ASP A 38 -5.58 0.81 -6.21
CA ASP A 38 -5.57 -0.11 -7.36
C ASP A 38 -4.20 -0.83 -7.40
N ASN A 39 -4.12 -2.03 -7.98
CA ASN A 39 -2.86 -2.77 -8.15
C ASN A 39 -2.19 -2.50 -9.49
N LYS A 40 -2.45 -1.33 -10.10
CA LYS A 40 -1.86 -0.93 -11.39
C LYS A 40 -0.71 0.03 -11.19
N LYS A 41 0.28 -0.06 -12.08
CA LYS A 41 1.33 0.94 -12.19
C LYS A 41 0.72 2.28 -12.60
N GLY A 42 1.10 3.35 -11.92
CA GLY A 42 0.66 4.72 -12.15
C GLY A 42 -0.66 5.08 -11.46
N SER A 43 -1.32 4.15 -10.76
CA SER A 43 -2.52 4.48 -10.01
C SER A 43 -2.20 5.28 -8.76
N ASN A 44 -3.07 6.24 -8.45
CA ASN A 44 -3.02 6.95 -7.17
C ASN A 44 -3.75 6.15 -6.09
N PHE A 45 -3.40 6.42 -4.84
CA PHE A 45 -4.10 5.89 -3.68
C PHE A 45 -4.33 6.98 -2.64
N ASN A 46 -5.38 6.80 -1.85
CA ASN A 46 -5.79 7.70 -0.79
C ASN A 46 -6.23 6.86 0.42
N LEU A 47 -5.58 7.09 1.56
CA LEU A 47 -5.79 6.36 2.79
C LEU A 47 -6.08 7.33 3.93
N TRP A 48 -6.92 6.88 4.87
CA TRP A 48 -7.34 7.64 6.03
C TRP A 48 -7.90 9.02 5.65
N ASN A 49 -8.84 9.09 4.71
CA ASN A 49 -9.52 10.34 4.31
C ASN A 49 -8.57 11.47 3.90
N GLY A 50 -7.55 11.17 3.11
CA GLY A 50 -6.62 12.15 2.55
C GLY A 50 -5.40 12.46 3.42
N PHE A 51 -5.31 11.88 4.62
CA PHE A 51 -4.13 12.08 5.47
C PHE A 51 -2.86 11.48 4.86
N ILE A 52 -3.01 10.37 4.14
CA ILE A 52 -1.92 9.75 3.41
C ILE A 52 -2.38 9.51 1.97
N THR A 53 -1.62 10.02 1.03
CA THR A 53 -1.86 9.82 -0.40
C THR A 53 -0.59 9.34 -1.09
N GLY A 54 -0.70 8.86 -2.31
CA GLY A 54 0.47 8.40 -3.04
C GLY A 54 0.18 7.85 -4.42
N THR A 55 1.23 7.29 -5.02
CA THR A 55 1.18 6.71 -6.37
C THR A 55 1.97 5.41 -6.42
N ASN A 56 1.42 4.40 -7.07
CA ASN A 56 2.09 3.13 -7.33
C ASN A 56 3.07 3.27 -8.51
N ILE A 57 4.37 3.28 -8.24
CA ILE A 57 5.42 3.50 -9.26
C ILE A 57 5.79 2.19 -9.98
N GLU A 58 5.75 1.07 -9.27
CA GLU A 58 6.01 -0.25 -9.82
C GLU A 58 5.15 -1.29 -9.11
N VAL A 59 4.49 -2.13 -9.91
CA VAL A 59 3.67 -3.23 -9.41
C VAL A 59 4.06 -4.51 -10.14
N ILE A 60 4.64 -5.46 -9.40
CA ILE A 60 4.81 -6.84 -9.82
C ILE A 60 3.97 -7.68 -8.87
N GLN A 61 2.81 -8.13 -9.36
CA GLN A 61 1.81 -8.86 -8.60
C GLN A 61 2.46 -9.97 -7.75
N ASN A 62 2.13 -9.99 -6.45
CA ASN A 62 2.63 -10.97 -5.48
C ASN A 62 4.17 -11.07 -5.39
N LYS A 63 4.90 -9.99 -5.69
CA LYS A 63 6.37 -9.99 -5.60
C LYS A 63 6.96 -8.65 -5.17
N LYS A 64 6.51 -7.54 -5.76
CA LYS A 64 7.09 -6.21 -5.51
C LYS A 64 6.05 -5.11 -5.69
N LEU A 65 6.04 -4.18 -4.75
CA LEU A 65 5.25 -2.96 -4.79
C LEU A 65 6.19 -1.81 -4.43
N VAL A 66 6.28 -0.81 -5.31
CA VAL A 66 7.04 0.43 -5.07
C VAL A 66 6.08 1.59 -5.16
N GLN A 67 6.10 2.45 -4.16
CA GLN A 67 5.14 3.52 -3.98
C GLN A 67 5.85 4.81 -3.60
N ASN A 68 5.33 5.91 -4.12
CA ASN A 68 5.59 7.23 -3.55
C ASN A 68 4.48 7.53 -2.55
N TRP A 69 4.87 8.03 -1.37
CA TRP A 69 3.98 8.35 -0.27
C TRP A 69 4.10 9.83 0.07
N TYR A 70 2.96 10.49 0.27
CA TYR A 70 2.84 11.89 0.66
C TYR A 70 1.95 11.95 1.91
N GLY A 71 2.49 12.46 3.02
CA GLY A 71 1.70 12.74 4.20
C GLY A 71 1.12 14.15 4.14
N GLY A 72 -0.10 14.32 4.64
CA GLY A 72 -0.63 15.64 4.99
C GLY A 72 0.26 16.31 6.03
N ASN A 73 0.50 17.61 5.87
CA ASN A 73 1.24 18.44 6.83
C ASN A 73 0.56 18.47 8.20
#